data_AF-A0A8T6W7H7-F1
#
_entry.id   AF-A0A8T6W7H7-F1
#
_cell.length_a   1.000
_cell.length_b   1.000
_cell.length_c   1.000
_cell.angle_alpha   90.00
_cell.angle_beta   90.00
_cell.angle_gamma   90.00
#
_symmetry.space_group_name_H-M   'P 1'
#
loop_
_entity.id
_entity.type
_entity.pdbx_description
1 polymer ?
#
loop_
_entity_poly.entity_id
_entity_poly.type
_entity_poly.pdbx_seq_one_letter_code
_entity_poly.pdbx_strand_id
1 'polypeptide(L)'
;RDLIDKVSRHRENISPIFGDARTPYMYSRMLPLVDVIFSDVAQPDQAQIVVDNSKLFLKKHGYAILCVKSRSIDVSGEPEAIFNAQASILSSEGFEIHQVINLEPFEKDHAIIIASYSK
;
A
#
# COMPACT_ATOMS: atom_id res chain seq x y z
N ARG A 1 13.97 -11.37 11.55
CA ARG A 1 13.36 -12.37 12.46
C ARG A 1 12.31 -11.73 13.39
N ASP A 2 12.38 -10.42 13.58
CA ASP A 2 11.51 -9.61 14.44
C ASP A 2 10.00 -9.82 14.22
N LEU A 3 9.53 -9.91 12.98
CA LEU A 3 8.10 -10.15 12.71
C LEU A 3 7.61 -11.47 13.33
N ILE A 4 8.38 -12.56 13.21
CA ILE A 4 8.02 -13.84 13.83
C ILE A 4 8.19 -13.76 15.34
N ASP A 5 9.41 -13.42 15.78
CA ASP A 5 9.82 -13.66 17.16
C ASP A 5 9.26 -12.62 18.14
N LYS A 6 8.98 -11.39 17.69
CA LYS A 6 8.48 -10.30 18.55
C LYS A 6 7.00 -10.00 18.35
N VAL A 7 6.38 -10.45 17.24
CA VAL A 7 5.01 -10.06 16.88
C VAL A 7 4.10 -11.26 16.70
N SER A 8 4.28 -12.06 15.64
CA SER A 8 3.27 -13.07 15.27
C SER A 8 3.16 -14.22 16.27
N ARG A 9 4.24 -14.59 16.97
CA ARG A 9 4.17 -15.58 18.06
C ARG A 9 3.31 -15.13 19.25
N HIS A 10 3.09 -13.83 19.41
CA HIS A 10 2.37 -13.25 20.55
C HIS A 10 1.00 -12.69 20.17
N ARG A 11 0.63 -12.75 18.89
CA ARG A 11 -0.62 -12.17 18.35
C ARG A 11 -1.24 -13.15 17.37
N GLU A 12 -2.27 -13.86 17.81
CA GLU A 12 -2.95 -14.90 17.02
C GLU A 12 -3.63 -14.34 15.77
N ASN A 13 -3.94 -13.04 15.74
CA ASN A 13 -4.54 -12.36 14.59
C ASN A 13 -3.51 -11.86 13.57
N ILE A 14 -2.23 -12.26 13.68
CA ILE A 14 -1.16 -11.89 12.74
C ILE A 14 -0.58 -13.14 12.09
N SER A 15 -0.80 -13.29 10.79
CA SER A 15 -0.19 -14.35 9.98
C SER A 15 0.97 -13.78 9.15
N PRO A 16 2.23 -14.14 9.44
CA PRO A 16 3.37 -13.62 8.70
C PRO A 16 3.52 -14.35 7.35
N ILE A 17 3.72 -13.57 6.27
CA ILE A 17 4.00 -14.11 4.93
C ILE A 17 5.36 -13.58 4.49
N PHE A 18 6.27 -14.48 4.15
CA PHE A 18 7.57 -14.15 3.61
C PHE A 18 7.52 -14.29 2.09
N GLY A 19 7.41 -13.17 1.39
CA GLY A 19 7.37 -13.12 -0.07
C GLY A 19 7.63 -11.72 -0.59
N ASP A 20 7.95 -11.62 -1.88
CA ASP A 20 8.06 -10.34 -2.57
C ASP A 20 6.66 -9.85 -2.95
N ALA A 21 6.27 -8.68 -2.45
CA ALA A 21 4.97 -8.05 -2.71
C ALA A 21 4.74 -7.75 -4.21
N ARG A 22 5.80 -7.66 -5.02
CA ARG A 22 5.73 -7.54 -6.49
C ARG A 22 5.23 -8.81 -7.19
N THR A 23 5.25 -9.94 -6.50
CA THR A 23 4.84 -11.25 -7.06
C THR A 23 3.65 -11.84 -6.28
N PRO A 24 2.50 -11.17 -6.23
CA PRO A 24 1.42 -11.54 -5.32
C PRO A 24 0.84 -12.94 -5.57
N TYR A 25 0.93 -13.44 -6.80
CA TYR A 25 0.52 -14.81 -7.13
C TYR A 25 1.29 -15.88 -6.34
N MET A 26 2.53 -15.63 -5.91
CA MET A 26 3.37 -16.59 -5.20
C MET A 26 2.82 -16.97 -3.82
N TYR A 27 2.09 -16.06 -3.16
CA TYR A 27 1.47 -16.31 -1.86
C TYR A 27 -0.07 -16.31 -1.92
N SER A 28 -0.64 -16.33 -3.13
CA SER A 28 -2.09 -16.32 -3.34
C SER A 28 -2.84 -17.47 -2.65
N ARG A 29 -2.20 -18.63 -2.52
CA ARG A 29 -2.79 -19.80 -1.83
C ARG A 29 -2.89 -19.62 -0.31
N MET A 30 -2.20 -18.63 0.26
CA MET A 30 -2.14 -18.40 1.71
C MET A 30 -3.10 -17.32 2.19
N LEU A 31 -3.66 -16.51 1.27
CA LEU A 31 -4.48 -15.34 1.61
C LEU A 31 -5.90 -15.48 1.08
N PRO A 32 -6.93 -15.28 1.92
CA PRO A 32 -8.29 -15.02 1.44
C PRO A 32 -8.41 -13.58 0.91
N LEU A 33 -9.58 -13.25 0.36
CA LEU A 33 -9.90 -11.85 0.06
C LEU A 33 -9.94 -11.02 1.35
N VAL A 34 -9.42 -9.79 1.28
CA VAL A 34 -9.28 -8.85 2.38
C VAL A 34 -10.15 -7.62 2.18
N ASP A 35 -10.56 -6.99 3.29
CA ASP A 35 -11.35 -5.77 3.28
C ASP A 35 -10.48 -4.52 3.08
N VAL A 36 -9.22 -4.57 3.52
CA VAL A 36 -8.28 -3.45 3.47
C VAL A 36 -6.87 -3.93 3.12
N ILE A 37 -6.18 -3.19 2.25
CA ILE A 37 -4.74 -3.28 2.06
C ILE A 37 -4.10 -2.01 2.61
N PHE A 38 -3.13 -2.18 3.50
CA PHE A 38 -2.26 -1.11 3.98
C PHE A 38 -0.84 -1.33 3.46
N SER A 39 -0.21 -0.30 2.90
CA SER A 39 1.11 -0.42 2.27
C SER A 39 2.07 0.68 2.72
N ASP A 40 3.22 0.26 3.25
CA ASP A 40 4.35 1.10 3.69
C ASP A 40 5.68 0.45 3.26
N VAL A 41 5.78 0.09 1.98
CA VAL A 41 6.94 -0.64 1.42
C VAL A 41 8.08 0.28 0.96
N ALA A 42 7.83 1.60 0.90
CA ALA A 42 8.80 2.64 0.55
C ALA A 42 9.61 2.32 -0.73
N GLN A 43 8.94 1.84 -1.78
CA GLN A 43 9.53 1.51 -3.08
C GLN A 43 9.09 2.52 -4.16
N PRO A 44 9.91 2.80 -5.20
CA PRO A 44 9.50 3.66 -6.31
C PRO A 44 8.22 3.20 -7.04
N ASP A 45 8.01 1.89 -7.12
CA ASP A 45 6.87 1.24 -7.78
C ASP A 45 5.72 0.88 -6.81
N GLN A 46 5.66 1.51 -5.64
CA GLN A 46 4.71 1.16 -4.57
C GLN A 46 3.23 1.20 -5.01
N ALA A 47 2.80 2.19 -5.79
CA ALA A 47 1.42 2.22 -6.28
C ALA A 47 1.10 0.99 -7.13
N GLN A 48 2.02 0.54 -7.99
CA GLN A 48 1.83 -0.64 -8.82
C GLN A 48 1.75 -1.92 -7.98
N ILE A 49 2.62 -2.05 -6.97
CA ILE A 49 2.57 -3.16 -6.01
C ILE A 49 1.18 -3.25 -5.36
N VAL A 50 0.62 -2.13 -4.94
CA VAL A 50 -0.71 -2.08 -4.30
C VAL A 50 -1.81 -2.44 -5.28
N VAL A 51 -1.74 -1.95 -6.52
CA VAL A 51 -2.69 -2.31 -7.59
C VAL A 51 -2.69 -3.82 -7.83
N ASP A 52 -1.53 -4.42 -8.00
CA ASP A 52 -1.41 -5.85 -8.34
C ASP A 52 -1.87 -6.76 -7.19
N ASN A 53 -1.58 -6.35 -5.95
CA ASN A 53 -2.12 -7.02 -4.76
C ASN A 53 -3.64 -6.89 -4.66
N SER A 54 -4.17 -5.70 -4.95
CA SER A 54 -5.60 -5.45 -4.84
C SER A 54 -6.40 -6.23 -5.87
N LYS A 55 -5.89 -6.38 -7.09
CA LYS A 55 -6.51 -7.21 -8.15
C LYS A 55 -6.71 -8.68 -7.72
N LEU A 56 -5.86 -9.20 -6.84
CA LEU A 56 -5.94 -10.59 -6.39
C LEU A 56 -6.65 -10.75 -5.04
N PHE A 57 -6.51 -9.78 -4.15
CA PHE A 57 -6.89 -9.95 -2.74
C PHE A 57 -7.92 -8.94 -2.24
N LEU A 58 -8.00 -7.74 -2.80
CA LEU A 58 -8.91 -6.73 -2.26
C LEU A 58 -10.34 -7.01 -2.72
N LYS A 59 -11.27 -7.07 -1.78
CA LYS A 59 -12.70 -7.17 -2.11
C LYS A 59 -13.14 -5.93 -2.90
N LYS A 60 -14.17 -6.10 -3.73
CA LYS A 60 -14.88 -4.97 -4.32
C LYS A 60 -15.36 -4.03 -3.21
N HIS A 61 -15.17 -2.72 -3.39
CA HIS A 61 -15.39 -1.67 -2.40
C HIS A 61 -14.48 -1.73 -1.15
N GLY A 62 -13.48 -2.61 -1.14
CA GLY A 62 -12.43 -2.62 -0.13
C GLY A 62 -11.51 -1.41 -0.25
N TYR A 63 -10.75 -1.11 0.80
CA TYR A 63 -9.89 0.07 0.86
C TYR A 63 -8.41 -0.25 0.62
N ALA A 64 -7.74 0.62 -0.12
CA ALA A 64 -6.29 0.67 -0.18
C ALA A 64 -5.81 1.95 0.53
N ILE A 65 -4.88 1.77 1.49
CA ILE A 65 -4.26 2.85 2.25
C ILE A 65 -2.75 2.78 1.98
N LEU A 66 -2.20 3.83 1.39
CA LEU A 66 -0.78 3.89 1.01
C LEU A 66 -0.07 4.98 1.78
N CYS A 67 1.00 4.61 2.48
CA CYS A 67 1.98 5.55 3.02
C CYS A 67 2.99 5.88 1.91
N VAL A 68 2.90 7.07 1.34
CA VAL A 68 3.79 7.52 0.28
C VAL A 68 4.90 8.37 0.89
N LYS A 69 6.13 7.86 0.82
CA LYS A 69 7.35 8.60 1.15
C LYS A 69 7.95 9.14 -0.13
N SER A 70 7.78 10.45 -0.39
CA SER A 70 8.16 11.03 -1.69
C SER A 70 9.62 10.80 -2.03
N ARG A 71 10.51 10.93 -1.04
CA ARG A 71 11.97 10.74 -1.18
C ARG A 71 12.40 9.31 -1.51
N SER A 72 11.56 8.31 -1.26
CA SER A 72 11.82 6.93 -1.68
C SER A 72 11.46 6.68 -3.15
N ILE A 73 10.69 7.57 -3.76
CA ILE A 73 10.22 7.47 -5.15
C ILE A 73 11.09 8.34 -6.05
N ASP A 74 11.20 9.63 -5.72
CA ASP A 74 12.04 10.59 -6.42
C ASP A 74 12.58 11.60 -5.41
N VAL A 75 13.91 11.69 -5.31
CA VAL A 75 14.59 12.57 -4.38
C VAL A 75 14.50 14.04 -4.82
N SER A 76 14.45 14.28 -6.12
CA SER A 76 14.49 15.61 -6.75
C SER A 76 13.10 16.22 -6.99
N GLY A 77 12.07 15.39 -7.08
CA GLY A 77 10.71 15.83 -7.33
C GLY A 77 10.09 16.56 -6.13
N GLU A 78 9.10 17.41 -6.43
CA GLU A 78 8.26 18.07 -5.43
C GLU A 78 7.32 17.04 -4.76
N PRO A 79 7.27 16.96 -3.41
CA PRO A 79 6.50 15.93 -2.70
C PRO A 79 5.03 15.86 -3.13
N GLU A 80 4.35 17.00 -3.23
CA GLU A 80 2.94 17.08 -3.61
C GLU A 80 2.70 16.54 -5.03
N ALA A 81 3.60 16.85 -5.97
CA ALA A 81 3.53 16.31 -7.33
C ALA A 81 3.70 14.79 -7.34
N ILE A 82 4.60 14.25 -6.52
CA ILE A 82 4.81 12.81 -6.37
C ILE A 82 3.55 12.15 -5.78
N PHE A 83 2.95 12.73 -4.73
CA PHE A 83 1.73 12.20 -4.13
C PHE A 83 0.58 12.13 -5.14
N ASN A 84 0.38 13.19 -5.91
CA ASN A 84 -0.65 13.26 -6.96
C ASN A 84 -0.38 12.26 -8.09
N ALA A 85 0.88 12.04 -8.46
CA ALA A 85 1.25 11.03 -9.44
C ALA A 85 0.92 9.61 -8.95
N GLN A 86 1.22 9.28 -7.68
CA GLN A 86 0.85 7.98 -7.10
C GLN A 86 -0.68 7.79 -7.02
N ALA A 87 -1.42 8.82 -6.64
CA ALA A 87 -2.89 8.80 -6.64
C ALA A 87 -3.45 8.59 -8.05
N SER A 88 -2.83 9.20 -9.07
CA SER A 88 -3.24 9.05 -10.47
C SER A 88 -3.06 7.63 -10.99
N ILE A 89 -1.98 6.93 -10.60
CA ILE A 89 -1.77 5.51 -10.93
C ILE A 89 -2.93 4.66 -10.38
N LEU A 90 -3.26 4.82 -9.09
CA LEU A 90 -4.39 4.12 -8.47
C LEU A 90 -5.70 4.42 -9.21
N SER A 91 -5.97 5.70 -9.49
CA SER A 91 -7.21 6.10 -10.18
C SER A 91 -7.35 5.44 -11.56
N SER A 92 -6.26 5.37 -12.33
CA SER A 92 -6.25 4.71 -13.65
C SER A 92 -6.51 3.19 -13.58
N GLU A 93 -6.25 2.58 -12.42
CA GLU A 93 -6.37 1.14 -12.19
C GLU A 93 -7.71 0.73 -11.53
N GLY A 94 -8.67 1.67 -11.46
CA GLY A 94 -10.02 1.40 -10.98
C GLY A 94 -10.23 1.67 -9.49
N PHE A 95 -9.40 2.54 -8.91
CA PHE A 95 -9.63 3.05 -7.56
C PHE A 95 -10.30 4.42 -7.59
N GLU A 96 -11.17 4.64 -6.62
CA GLU A 96 -11.70 5.97 -6.29
C GLU A 96 -10.85 6.56 -5.17
N ILE A 97 -10.22 7.71 -5.42
CA ILE A 97 -9.38 8.41 -4.44
C ILE A 97 -10.27 9.23 -3.52
N HIS A 98 -10.26 8.93 -2.22
CA HIS A 98 -11.01 9.67 -1.21
C HIS A 98 -10.21 10.82 -0.64
N GLN A 99 -8.95 10.56 -0.29
CA GLN A 99 -8.10 11.54 0.41
C GLN A 99 -6.63 11.35 0.06
N VAL A 100 -5.92 12.47 -0.01
CA VAL A 100 -4.45 12.55 0.01
C VAL A 100 -4.09 13.47 1.17
N ILE A 101 -3.54 12.92 2.24
CA ILE A 101 -3.32 13.61 3.52
C ILE A 101 -1.82 13.78 3.71
N ASN A 102 -1.33 15.02 3.66
CA ASN A 102 0.05 15.33 4.04
C ASN A 102 0.21 15.10 5.56
N LEU A 103 1.28 14.41 5.96
CA LEU A 103 1.53 14.05 7.36
C LEU A 103 2.37 15.09 8.13
N GLU A 104 2.75 16.20 7.51
CA GLU A 104 3.40 17.28 8.24
C GLU A 104 2.49 17.85 9.35
N PRO A 105 3.03 18.13 10.56
CA PRO A 105 4.45 18.14 10.92
C PRO A 105 5.00 16.83 11.51
N PHE A 106 4.21 15.74 11.55
CA PHE A 106 4.61 14.49 12.19
C PHE A 106 5.66 13.73 11.38
N GLU A 107 5.47 13.66 10.06
CA GLU A 107 6.42 13.03 9.14
C GLU A 107 6.60 13.93 7.91
N LYS A 108 7.82 14.45 7.75
CA LYS A 108 8.17 15.32 6.61
C LYS A 108 8.21 14.51 5.32
N ASP A 109 7.79 15.10 4.20
CA ASP A 109 7.84 14.48 2.87
C ASP A 109 7.01 13.16 2.77
N HIS A 110 6.02 12.98 3.65
CA HIS A 110 5.10 11.82 3.64
C HIS A 110 3.65 12.25 3.45
N ALA A 111 2.88 11.40 2.77
CA ALA A 111 1.43 11.50 2.69
C ALA A 111 0.77 10.13 2.80
N ILE A 112 -0.47 10.12 3.30
CA ILE A 112 -1.36 8.96 3.22
C ILE A 112 -2.35 9.16 2.09
N ILE A 113 -2.44 8.19 1.18
CA ILE A 113 -3.50 8.11 0.17
C ILE A 113 -4.52 7.07 0.63
N ILE A 114 -5.79 7.45 0.67
CA ILE A 114 -6.92 6.56 0.97
C ILE A 114 -7.78 6.44 -0.28
N ALA A 115 -8.00 5.20 -0.73
CA ALA A 115 -8.78 4.91 -1.92
C ALA A 115 -9.65 3.67 -1.74
N SER A 116 -10.78 3.58 -2.44
CA SER A 116 -11.60 2.36 -2.50
C SER A 116 -11.51 1.70 -3.87
N TYR A 117 -11.51 0.37 -3.89
CA TYR A 117 -11.43 -0.40 -5.12
C TYR A 117 -12.81 -0.57 -5.76
N SER A 118 -13.00 0.01 -6.95
CA SER A 118 -14.31 0.08 -7.59
C SER A 118 -14.61 -1.12 -8.50
N LYS A 119 -13.61 -1.95 -8.78
CA LYS A 119 -13.72 -3.13 -9.63
C LYS A 119 -13.96 -4.41 -8.82
#